data_AF-A0A2N1NNK8-F1
#
_entry.id   AF-A0A2N1NNK8-F1
#
_cell.length_a   1.000
_cell.length_b   1.000
_cell.length_c   1.000
_cell.angle_alpha   90.00
_cell.angle_beta   90.00
_cell.angle_gamma   90.00
#
_symmetry.space_group_name_H-M   'P 1'
#
loop_
_entity.id
_entity.type
_entity.pdbx_description
1 polymer ?
#
loop_
_entity_poly.entity_id
_entity_poly.type
_entity_poly.pdbx_seq_one_letter_code
_entity_poly.pdbx_strand_id
1 'polypeptide(L)'
;MPTFSDTSYLARICYIPFILVWMIVRTWQTNRWEPVSFLRLIRLEPRSLFTFAFLLALLVRFVHDIILYSIKINEGYLTEPIIIEKPESFWILKNLRLYNISHYLDSISLSFTITSLFISQIFWNYIMEQTSRKQQTGAWEYWTCLVLALLLLPIFPIIVYLFDALFENPKYKENVPRLSASGIALILCFIGGLRVHISIEKLLNLNTRPILQNSGKLKYFQDLNLWFNISLFIWSISYIIISIDGMLNLFNINF
;
A
#
# COMPACT_ATOMS: atom_id res chain seq x y z
N MET A 1 -20.44 -12.24 3.50
CA MET A 1 -19.08 -11.64 3.51
C MET A 1 -19.00 -10.71 2.31
N PRO A 2 -18.14 -9.68 2.28
CA PRO A 2 -17.76 -9.11 1.00
C PRO A 2 -17.00 -10.21 0.25
N THR A 3 -17.73 -10.93 -0.59
CA THR A 3 -17.23 -11.93 -1.53
C THR A 3 -16.33 -11.18 -2.50
N PHE A 4 -15.04 -11.09 -2.17
CA PHE A 4 -14.06 -10.76 -3.19
C PHE A 4 -14.23 -11.81 -4.29
N SER A 5 -14.64 -11.36 -5.46
CA SER A 5 -14.83 -12.20 -6.62
C SER A 5 -13.58 -13.05 -6.85
N ASP A 6 -13.77 -14.33 -7.16
CA ASP A 6 -12.69 -15.30 -7.40
C ASP A 6 -11.65 -14.81 -8.41
N THR A 7 -12.10 -13.99 -9.35
CA THR A 7 -11.28 -13.34 -10.38
C THR A 7 -10.28 -12.34 -9.80
N SER A 8 -10.57 -11.73 -8.65
CA SER A 8 -9.72 -10.70 -8.05
C SER A 8 -8.43 -11.27 -7.45
N TYR A 9 -8.48 -12.39 -6.71
CA TYR A 9 -7.29 -13.03 -6.16
C TYR A 9 -6.40 -13.60 -7.27
N LEU A 10 -7.01 -14.29 -8.23
CA LEU A 10 -6.29 -14.86 -9.37
C LEU A 10 -5.61 -13.77 -10.21
N ALA A 11 -6.29 -12.67 -10.50
CA ALA A 11 -5.71 -11.55 -11.22
C ALA A 11 -4.46 -11.02 -10.51
N ARG A 12 -4.52 -10.86 -9.17
CA ARG A 12 -3.38 -10.40 -8.36
C ARG A 12 -2.22 -11.37 -8.35
N ILE A 13 -2.49 -12.67 -8.24
CA ILE A 13 -1.45 -13.71 -8.34
C ILE A 13 -0.75 -13.66 -9.70
N CYS A 14 -1.47 -13.33 -10.77
CA CYS A 14 -0.87 -13.20 -12.10
C CYS A 14 -0.03 -11.92 -12.24
N TYR A 15 -0.54 -10.74 -11.84
CA TYR A 15 0.17 -9.48 -12.11
C TYR A 15 1.25 -9.11 -11.08
N ILE A 16 1.12 -9.51 -9.79
CA ILE A 16 2.10 -9.15 -8.76
C ILE A 16 3.52 -9.68 -9.09
N PRO A 17 3.70 -10.93 -9.57
CA PRO A 17 4.99 -11.42 -10.04
C PRO A 17 5.57 -10.58 -11.17
N PHE A 18 4.75 -10.14 -12.13
CA PHE A 18 5.23 -9.25 -13.20
C PHE A 18 5.74 -7.92 -12.64
N ILE A 19 5.04 -7.33 -11.66
CA ILE A 19 5.49 -6.10 -10.99
C ILE A 19 6.80 -6.35 -10.22
N LEU A 20 6.91 -7.48 -9.52
CA LEU A 20 8.13 -7.85 -8.79
C LEU A 20 9.33 -8.01 -9.73
N VAL A 21 9.16 -8.75 -10.83
CA VAL A 21 10.20 -8.92 -11.84
C VAL A 21 10.58 -7.58 -12.47
N TRP A 22 9.58 -6.77 -12.83
CA TRP A 22 9.81 -5.44 -13.38
C TRP A 22 10.61 -4.55 -12.41
N MET A 23 10.27 -4.55 -11.13
CA MET A 23 10.97 -3.78 -10.10
C MET A 23 12.41 -4.25 -9.92
N ILE A 24 12.65 -5.57 -9.92
CA ILE A 24 13.99 -6.16 -9.86
C ILE A 24 14.83 -5.73 -11.08
N VAL A 25 14.28 -5.86 -12.29
CA VAL A 25 14.98 -5.46 -13.52
C VAL A 25 15.25 -3.96 -13.50
N ARG A 26 14.29 -3.14 -13.06
CA ARG A 26 14.44 -1.68 -13.04
C ARG A 26 15.47 -1.20 -12.03
N THR A 27 15.49 -1.78 -10.83
CA THR A 27 16.52 -1.47 -9.81
C THR A 27 17.92 -1.87 -10.27
N TRP A 28 18.04 -2.98 -11.01
CA TRP A 28 19.29 -3.40 -11.63
C TRP A 28 19.75 -2.43 -12.73
N GLN A 29 18.88 -2.08 -13.69
CA GLN A 29 19.23 -1.22 -14.83
C GLN A 29 19.61 0.20 -14.41
N THR A 30 18.91 0.76 -13.42
CA THR A 30 19.09 2.17 -13.04
C THR A 30 20.29 2.38 -12.13
N ASN A 31 20.50 1.51 -11.14
CA ASN A 31 21.47 1.74 -10.07
C ASN A 31 22.27 0.48 -9.69
N ARG A 32 22.27 -0.59 -10.51
CA ARG A 32 23.05 -1.82 -10.28
C ARG A 32 22.97 -2.36 -8.84
N TRP A 33 21.77 -2.42 -8.27
CA TRP A 33 21.50 -2.89 -6.90
C TRP A 33 21.96 -2.00 -5.75
N GLU A 34 22.51 -0.82 -6.02
CA GLU A 34 22.87 0.13 -4.96
C GLU A 34 21.73 0.40 -3.93
N PRO A 35 20.46 0.57 -4.32
CA PRO A 35 19.36 0.82 -3.38
C PRO A 35 19.04 -0.38 -2.48
N VAL A 36 19.43 -1.59 -2.89
CA VAL A 36 19.20 -2.86 -2.16
C VAL A 36 20.35 -3.15 -1.18
N SER A 37 21.36 -2.29 -1.12
CA SER A 37 22.45 -2.45 -0.16
C SER A 37 21.96 -2.28 1.29
N PHE A 38 22.20 -3.30 2.12
CA PHE A 38 21.79 -3.32 3.53
C PHE A 38 22.39 -2.16 4.34
N LEU A 39 23.61 -1.74 4.00
CA LEU A 39 24.26 -0.59 4.63
C LEU A 39 23.51 0.72 4.41
N ARG A 40 22.89 0.92 3.24
CA ARG A 40 22.08 2.12 2.95
C ARG A 40 20.71 2.07 3.62
N LEU A 41 20.17 0.87 3.82
CA LEU A 41 18.97 0.66 4.63
C LEU A 41 19.21 1.07 6.10
N ILE A 42 20.33 0.65 6.70
CA ILE A 42 20.71 1.04 8.07
C ILE A 42 20.91 2.55 8.18
N ARG A 43 21.42 3.19 7.14
CA ARG A 43 21.57 4.66 7.06
C ARG A 43 20.26 5.40 6.85
N LEU A 44 19.13 4.68 6.79
CA LEU A 44 17.79 5.23 6.60
C LEU A 44 17.67 6.09 5.32
N GLU A 45 18.38 5.69 4.26
CA GLU A 45 18.28 6.39 2.98
C GLU A 45 16.87 6.19 2.39
N PRO A 46 16.13 7.27 2.06
CA PRO A 46 14.73 7.18 1.62
C PRO A 46 14.52 6.26 0.41
N ARG A 47 15.48 6.25 -0.53
CA ARG A 47 15.47 5.38 -1.71
C ARG A 47 15.50 3.91 -1.34
N SER A 48 16.40 3.53 -0.43
CA SER A 48 16.56 2.15 0.02
C SER A 48 15.33 1.71 0.83
N LEU A 49 14.92 2.54 1.80
CA LEU A 49 13.74 2.30 2.63
C LEU A 49 12.48 2.07 1.79
N PHE A 50 12.24 2.91 0.77
CA PHE A 50 11.11 2.74 -0.12
C PHE A 50 11.17 1.41 -0.87
N THR A 51 12.33 1.07 -1.45
CA THR A 51 12.49 -0.18 -2.19
C THR A 51 12.26 -1.42 -1.33
N PHE A 52 12.77 -1.44 -0.10
CA PHE A 52 12.57 -2.56 0.82
C PHE A 52 11.12 -2.65 1.31
N ALA A 53 10.52 -1.54 1.73
CA ALA A 53 9.14 -1.52 2.21
C ALA A 53 8.17 -1.96 1.10
N PHE A 54 8.33 -1.43 -0.11
CA PHE A 54 7.47 -1.77 -1.24
C PHE A 54 7.66 -3.22 -1.72
N LEU A 55 8.90 -3.72 -1.73
CA LEU A 55 9.18 -5.13 -2.07
C LEU A 55 8.54 -6.08 -1.05
N LEU A 56 8.70 -5.80 0.25
CA LEU A 56 8.09 -6.60 1.29
C LEU A 56 6.56 -6.54 1.25
N ALA A 57 5.97 -5.36 0.99
CA ALA A 57 4.53 -5.23 0.79
C ALA A 57 4.03 -6.18 -0.32
N LEU A 58 4.68 -6.16 -1.48
CA LEU A 58 4.30 -6.99 -2.62
C LEU A 58 4.51 -8.50 -2.36
N LEU A 59 5.61 -8.89 -1.71
CA LEU A 59 5.86 -10.29 -1.38
C LEU A 59 4.84 -10.84 -0.39
N VAL A 60 4.57 -10.09 0.69
CA VAL A 60 3.57 -10.50 1.70
C VAL A 60 2.18 -10.55 1.06
N ARG A 61 1.85 -9.58 0.20
CA ARG A 61 0.58 -9.59 -0.54
C ARG A 61 0.44 -10.80 -1.46
N PHE A 62 1.53 -11.18 -2.14
CA PHE A 62 1.54 -12.35 -3.01
C PHE A 62 1.26 -13.65 -2.24
N VAL A 63 1.92 -13.84 -1.09
CA VAL A 63 1.68 -15.00 -0.23
C VAL A 63 0.25 -15.02 0.29
N HIS A 64 -0.27 -13.86 0.72
CA HIS A 64 -1.66 -13.71 1.13
C HIS A 64 -2.64 -14.16 0.03
N ASP A 65 -2.46 -13.66 -1.19
CA ASP A 65 -3.37 -13.95 -2.30
C ASP A 65 -3.29 -15.45 -2.70
N ILE A 66 -2.11 -16.08 -2.67
CA ILE A 66 -1.97 -17.54 -2.88
C ILE A 66 -2.74 -18.34 -1.83
N ILE A 67 -2.62 -17.97 -0.55
CA ILE A 67 -3.29 -18.68 0.55
C ILE A 67 -4.81 -18.62 0.35
N LEU A 68 -5.38 -17.42 0.13
CA LEU A 68 -6.82 -17.29 -0.06
C LEU A 68 -7.32 -18.02 -1.31
N TYR A 69 -6.59 -17.93 -2.41
CA TYR A 69 -6.93 -18.66 -3.62
C TYR A 69 -6.92 -20.18 -3.39
N SER A 70 -5.93 -20.70 -2.65
CA SER A 70 -5.84 -22.12 -2.31
C SER A 70 -6.98 -22.58 -1.40
N ILE A 71 -7.39 -21.76 -0.43
CA ILE A 71 -8.52 -22.06 0.47
C ILE A 71 -9.80 -22.15 -0.35
N LYS A 72 -10.05 -21.17 -1.23
CA LYS A 72 -11.24 -21.13 -2.07
C LYS A 72 -11.36 -22.36 -3.00
N ILE A 73 -10.26 -22.77 -3.65
CA ILE A 73 -10.26 -23.99 -4.48
C ILE A 73 -10.58 -25.24 -3.64
N ASN A 74 -10.00 -25.34 -2.43
CA ASN A 74 -10.13 -26.54 -1.61
C ASN A 74 -11.51 -26.67 -0.94
N GLU A 75 -12.16 -25.56 -0.59
CA GLU A 75 -13.47 -25.58 0.06
C GLU A 75 -14.63 -25.75 -0.94
N GLY A 76 -14.49 -25.23 -2.16
CA GLY A 76 -15.51 -25.34 -3.21
C GLY A 76 -16.81 -24.60 -2.89
N TYR A 77 -17.90 -25.02 -3.55
CA TYR A 77 -19.23 -24.40 -3.44
C TYR A 77 -20.23 -25.37 -2.82
N LEU A 78 -21.22 -24.84 -2.09
CA LEU A 78 -22.42 -25.59 -1.75
C LEU A 78 -23.34 -25.59 -2.97
N THR A 79 -23.77 -26.77 -3.43
CA THR A 79 -24.47 -26.94 -4.70
C THR A 79 -26.00 -26.96 -4.60
N GLU A 80 -26.59 -26.97 -3.40
CA GLU A 80 -28.05 -27.08 -3.21
C GLU A 80 -28.57 -26.15 -2.09
N PRO A 81 -29.68 -25.40 -2.28
CA PRO A 81 -30.50 -25.24 -3.49
C PRO A 81 -29.99 -24.17 -4.49
N ILE A 82 -28.95 -23.41 -4.12
CA ILE A 82 -28.30 -22.38 -4.95
C ILE A 82 -26.80 -22.63 -4.84
N ILE A 83 -26.07 -22.49 -5.96
CA ILE A 83 -24.60 -22.55 -5.93
C ILE A 83 -24.11 -21.30 -5.19
N ILE A 84 -23.72 -21.48 -3.93
CA ILE A 84 -23.19 -20.41 -3.08
C ILE A 84 -21.81 -20.83 -2.60
N GLU A 85 -20.89 -19.87 -2.47
CA GLU A 85 -19.62 -20.11 -1.77
C GLU A 85 -19.89 -20.71 -0.38
N LYS A 86 -19.13 -21.75 -0.05
CA LYS A 86 -19.31 -22.45 1.22
C LYS A 86 -19.08 -21.47 2.39
N PRO A 87 -20.01 -21.33 3.35
CA PRO A 87 -19.84 -20.41 4.47
C PRO A 87 -18.68 -20.86 5.36
N GLU A 88 -18.00 -19.89 6.00
CA GLU A 88 -16.85 -20.14 6.89
C GLU A 88 -17.15 -21.16 7.99
N SER A 89 -18.40 -21.22 8.47
CA SER A 89 -18.83 -22.17 9.50
C SER A 89 -18.71 -23.63 9.09
N PHE A 90 -18.69 -23.91 7.79
CA PHE A 90 -18.57 -25.26 7.24
C PHE A 90 -17.15 -25.59 6.78
N TRP A 91 -16.21 -24.66 6.90
CA TRP A 91 -14.83 -24.87 6.44
C TRP A 91 -14.09 -25.90 7.28
N ILE A 92 -13.14 -26.57 6.65
CA ILE A 92 -12.25 -27.52 7.32
C ILE A 92 -11.36 -26.73 8.28
N LEU A 93 -11.14 -27.26 9.49
CA LEU A 93 -10.34 -26.60 10.54
C LEU A 93 -8.94 -26.13 10.05
N LYS A 94 -8.32 -26.89 9.15
CA LYS A 94 -7.04 -26.52 8.52
C LYS A 94 -7.15 -25.22 7.72
N ASN A 95 -8.20 -25.07 6.91
CA ASN A 95 -8.42 -23.89 6.08
C ASN A 95 -8.82 -22.68 6.92
N LEU A 96 -9.56 -22.89 8.00
CA LEU A 96 -9.89 -21.84 8.98
C LEU A 96 -8.63 -21.28 9.67
N ARG A 97 -7.65 -22.13 10.00
CA ARG A 97 -6.35 -21.68 10.51
C ARG A 97 -5.56 -20.86 9.48
N LEU A 98 -5.50 -21.33 8.23
CA LEU A 98 -4.83 -20.61 7.14
C LEU A 98 -5.49 -19.26 6.85
N TYR A 99 -6.81 -19.20 6.95
CA TYR A 99 -7.58 -17.98 6.80
C TYR A 99 -7.26 -16.95 7.90
N ASN A 100 -7.17 -17.38 9.16
CA ASN A 100 -6.71 -16.51 10.24
C ASN A 100 -5.30 -15.95 10.00
N ILE A 101 -4.37 -16.80 9.54
CA ILE A 101 -3.02 -16.36 9.15
C ILE A 101 -3.09 -15.33 8.03
N SER A 102 -4.00 -15.51 7.06
CA SER A 102 -4.20 -14.58 5.96
C SER A 102 -4.55 -13.18 6.45
N HIS A 103 -5.42 -13.01 7.44
CA HIS A 103 -5.73 -11.68 7.98
C HIS A 103 -4.50 -10.96 8.55
N TYR A 104 -3.60 -11.69 9.23
CA TYR A 104 -2.34 -11.11 9.70
C TYR A 104 -1.42 -10.74 8.54
N LEU A 105 -1.30 -11.60 7.53
CA LEU A 105 -0.50 -11.29 6.33
C LEU A 105 -1.04 -10.05 5.59
N ASP A 106 -2.36 -9.89 5.49
CA ASP A 106 -2.97 -8.69 4.91
C ASP A 106 -2.59 -7.43 5.70
N SER A 107 -2.64 -7.49 7.04
CA SER A 107 -2.25 -6.37 7.89
C SER A 107 -0.78 -5.98 7.78
N ILE A 108 0.10 -6.97 7.63
CA ILE A 108 1.54 -6.75 7.41
C ILE A 108 1.77 -6.14 6.03
N SER A 109 1.06 -6.64 5.01
CA SER A 109 1.11 -6.05 3.66
C SER A 109 0.65 -4.59 3.67
N LEU A 110 -0.44 -4.29 4.38
CA LEU A 110 -0.97 -2.94 4.53
C LEU A 110 0.01 -2.03 5.28
N SER A 111 0.65 -2.52 6.35
CA SER A 111 1.65 -1.74 7.09
C SER A 111 2.81 -1.31 6.20
N PHE A 112 3.41 -2.26 5.47
CA PHE A 112 4.49 -1.97 4.53
C PHE A 112 4.04 -1.05 3.38
N THR A 113 2.80 -1.20 2.91
CA THR A 113 2.24 -0.32 1.87
C THR A 113 2.14 1.11 2.38
N ILE A 114 1.52 1.35 3.53
CA ILE A 114 1.39 2.71 4.09
C ILE A 114 2.76 3.29 4.45
N THR A 115 3.67 2.50 5.01
CA THR A 115 5.06 2.90 5.24
C THR A 115 5.74 3.36 3.95
N SER A 116 5.55 2.64 2.84
CA SER A 116 6.08 3.04 1.53
C SER A 116 5.49 4.37 1.05
N LEU A 117 4.22 4.67 1.33
CA LEU A 117 3.60 5.95 0.98
C LEU A 117 4.22 7.12 1.76
N PHE A 118 4.44 6.97 3.07
CA PHE A 118 5.14 7.98 3.88
C PHE A 118 6.57 8.21 3.39
N ILE A 119 7.32 7.14 3.11
CA ILE A 119 8.67 7.25 2.57
C ILE A 119 8.65 7.91 1.18
N SER A 120 7.61 7.64 0.37
CA SER A 120 7.44 8.28 -0.94
C SER A 120 7.31 9.80 -0.80
N GLN A 121 6.65 10.31 0.24
CA GLN A 121 6.57 11.77 0.48
C GLN A 121 7.95 12.37 0.75
N ILE A 122 8.79 11.67 1.52
CA ILE A 122 10.18 12.07 1.76
C ILE A 122 10.98 12.02 0.45
N PHE A 123 10.78 10.95 -0.34
CA PHE A 123 11.47 10.72 -1.59
C PHE A 123 11.20 11.81 -2.63
N TRP A 124 9.95 12.27 -2.76
CA TRP A 124 9.60 13.39 -3.64
C TRP A 124 10.38 14.65 -3.30
N ASN A 125 10.45 14.98 -2.01
CA ASN A 125 11.21 16.13 -1.54
C ASN A 125 12.71 16.00 -1.81
N TYR A 126 13.27 14.80 -1.62
CA TYR A 126 14.67 14.52 -1.93
C TYR A 126 14.99 14.72 -3.42
N ILE A 127 14.12 14.24 -4.34
CA ILE A 127 14.29 14.48 -5.78
C ILE A 127 14.23 15.97 -6.11
N MET A 128 13.26 16.69 -5.53
CA MET A 128 13.11 18.13 -5.75
C MET A 128 14.35 18.90 -5.31
N GLU A 129 14.96 18.54 -4.18
CA GLU A 129 16.17 19.16 -3.67
C GLU A 129 17.39 18.89 -4.58
N GLN A 130 17.56 17.65 -5.03
CA GLN A 130 18.64 17.31 -5.97
C GLN A 130 18.54 18.04 -7.31
N THR A 131 17.31 18.26 -7.81
CA THR A 131 17.06 18.85 -9.12
C THR A 131 17.06 20.38 -9.11
N SER A 132 16.53 20.99 -8.05
CA SER A 132 16.46 22.44 -7.89
C SER A 132 17.68 23.05 -7.20
N ARG A 133 18.51 22.23 -6.54
CA ARG A 133 19.63 22.66 -5.66
C ARG A 133 19.19 23.61 -4.55
N LYS A 134 17.90 23.57 -4.18
CA LYS A 134 17.33 24.34 -3.07
C LYS A 134 16.75 23.37 -2.06
N GLN A 135 17.02 23.62 -0.80
CA GLN A 135 16.41 22.87 0.30
C GLN A 135 14.91 23.17 0.31
N GLN A 136 14.10 22.13 0.08
CA GLN A 136 12.63 22.22 0.03
C GLN A 136 11.97 21.66 1.29
N THR A 137 12.66 20.81 2.05
CA THR A 137 12.11 20.18 3.26
C THR A 137 12.79 20.68 4.50
N GLY A 138 11.96 21.00 5.50
CA GLY A 138 12.44 21.19 6.87
C GLY A 138 12.84 19.84 7.47
N ALA A 139 13.90 19.82 8.27
CA ALA A 139 14.35 18.61 8.96
C ALA A 139 13.22 17.97 9.81
N TRP A 140 12.36 18.79 10.40
CA TRP A 140 11.20 18.33 11.17
C TRP A 140 10.25 17.46 10.36
N GLU A 141 9.89 17.87 9.13
CA GLU A 141 8.96 17.12 8.29
C GLU A 141 9.53 15.77 7.84
N TYR A 142 10.85 15.76 7.59
CA TYR A 142 11.57 14.53 7.28
C TYR A 142 11.47 13.54 8.45
N TRP A 143 11.81 13.98 9.66
CA TRP A 143 11.79 13.13 10.85
C TRP A 143 10.38 12.69 11.23
N THR A 144 9.36 13.55 11.13
CA THR A 144 7.98 13.15 11.43
C THR A 144 7.47 12.08 10.49
N CYS A 145 7.69 12.23 9.17
CA CYS A 145 7.29 11.22 8.20
C CYS A 145 8.03 9.90 8.41
N LEU A 146 9.32 9.94 8.73
CA LEU A 146 10.14 8.76 8.96
C LEU A 146 9.71 8.02 10.23
N VAL A 147 9.53 8.74 11.35
CA VAL A 147 9.09 8.15 12.62
C VAL A 147 7.69 7.54 12.46
N LEU A 148 6.75 8.25 11.81
CA LEU A 148 5.42 7.70 11.53
C LEU A 148 5.48 6.45 10.64
N ALA A 149 6.29 6.47 9.59
CA ALA A 149 6.53 5.30 8.73
C ALA A 149 7.00 4.07 9.52
N LEU A 150 7.91 4.24 10.49
CA LEU A 150 8.41 3.16 11.32
C LEU A 150 7.39 2.70 12.38
N LEU A 151 6.65 3.63 12.99
CA LEU A 151 5.61 3.30 13.97
C LEU A 151 4.44 2.54 13.35
N LEU A 152 4.10 2.81 12.08
CA LEU A 152 2.98 2.13 11.42
C LEU A 152 3.24 0.65 11.13
N LEU A 153 4.51 0.22 11.06
CA LEU A 153 4.87 -1.18 10.82
C LEU A 153 4.27 -2.14 11.87
N PRO A 154 4.47 -1.92 13.19
CA PRO A 154 3.85 -2.74 14.23
C PRO A 154 2.38 -2.41 14.49
N ILE A 155 1.92 -1.17 14.23
CA ILE A 155 0.57 -0.73 14.59
C ILE A 155 -0.52 -1.58 13.91
N PHE A 156 -0.43 -1.84 12.61
CA PHE A 156 -1.48 -2.59 11.91
C PHE A 156 -1.62 -4.05 12.38
N PRO A 157 -0.53 -4.84 12.53
CA PRO A 157 -0.61 -6.16 13.13
C PRO A 157 -1.16 -6.15 14.57
N ILE A 158 -0.77 -5.16 15.38
CA ILE A 158 -1.27 -5.00 16.75
C ILE A 158 -2.77 -4.69 16.74
N ILE A 159 -3.26 -3.86 15.82
CA ILE A 159 -4.69 -3.59 15.65
C ILE A 159 -5.42 -4.89 15.36
N VAL A 160 -4.95 -5.70 14.40
CA VAL A 160 -5.59 -6.99 14.12
C VAL A 160 -5.61 -7.90 15.33
N TYR A 161 -4.50 -7.98 16.07
CA TYR A 161 -4.42 -8.78 17.29
C TYR A 161 -5.40 -8.28 18.37
N LEU A 162 -5.50 -6.98 18.58
CA LEU A 162 -6.43 -6.38 19.55
C LEU A 162 -7.88 -6.64 19.15
N PHE A 163 -8.23 -6.49 17.88
CA PHE A 163 -9.59 -6.76 17.40
C PHE A 163 -9.95 -8.25 17.48
N ASP A 164 -8.98 -9.15 17.26
CA ASP A 164 -9.16 -10.60 17.45
C ASP A 164 -9.37 -10.96 18.93
N ALA A 165 -8.73 -10.24 19.85
CA ALA A 165 -8.87 -10.46 21.29
C ALA A 165 -10.12 -9.81 21.90
N LEU A 166 -10.56 -8.67 21.38
CA LEU A 166 -11.64 -7.84 21.95
C LEU A 166 -13.02 -8.13 21.35
N PHE A 167 -13.12 -8.58 20.10
CA PHE A 167 -14.39 -8.76 19.40
C PHE A 167 -14.53 -10.16 18.82
N GLU A 168 -15.64 -10.84 19.14
CA GLU A 168 -15.96 -12.16 18.58
C GLU A 168 -16.36 -12.10 17.09
N ASN A 169 -16.73 -10.91 16.58
CA ASN A 169 -17.20 -10.75 15.21
C ASN A 169 -16.02 -10.65 14.22
N PRO A 170 -15.84 -11.65 13.31
CA PRO A 170 -14.70 -11.70 12.40
C PRO A 170 -14.67 -10.54 11.39
N LYS A 171 -15.81 -9.90 11.13
CA LYS A 171 -15.94 -8.77 10.19
C LYS A 171 -15.08 -7.56 10.56
N TYR A 172 -14.91 -7.27 11.85
CA TYR A 172 -14.16 -6.10 12.28
C TYR A 172 -12.64 -6.29 12.12
N LYS A 173 -12.18 -7.54 12.24
CA LYS A 173 -10.77 -7.92 12.09
C LYS A 173 -10.22 -7.57 10.71
N GLU A 174 -11.02 -7.71 9.67
CA GLU A 174 -10.63 -7.43 8.29
C GLU A 174 -10.87 -5.97 7.89
N ASN A 175 -12.03 -5.42 8.21
CA ASN A 175 -12.46 -4.13 7.66
C ASN A 175 -11.87 -2.93 8.40
N VAL A 176 -11.61 -3.02 9.71
CA VAL A 176 -11.07 -1.88 10.48
C VAL A 176 -9.62 -1.53 10.10
N PRO A 177 -8.69 -2.50 9.96
CA PRO A 177 -7.33 -2.20 9.47
C PRO A 177 -7.34 -1.61 8.06
N ARG A 178 -8.23 -2.08 7.18
CA ARG A 178 -8.37 -1.57 5.81
C ARG A 178 -8.94 -0.16 5.78
N LEU A 179 -9.95 0.13 6.60
CA LEU A 179 -10.53 1.46 6.74
C LEU A 179 -9.50 2.47 7.26
N SER A 180 -8.73 2.09 8.29
CA SER A 180 -7.68 2.96 8.84
C SER A 180 -6.55 3.20 7.84
N ALA A 181 -6.07 2.17 7.13
CA ALA A 181 -5.06 2.31 6.10
C ALA A 181 -5.51 3.24 4.96
N SER A 182 -6.74 3.04 4.46
CA SER A 182 -7.30 3.87 3.39
C SER A 182 -7.57 5.32 3.84
N GLY A 183 -8.02 5.54 5.08
CA GLY A 183 -8.14 6.87 5.67
C GLY A 183 -6.79 7.60 5.74
N ILE A 184 -5.74 6.92 6.21
CA ILE A 184 -4.38 7.48 6.26
C ILE A 184 -3.86 7.80 4.85
N ALA A 185 -4.06 6.90 3.89
CA ALA A 185 -3.65 7.11 2.50
C ALA A 185 -4.38 8.30 1.85
N LEU A 186 -5.66 8.49 2.17
CA LEU A 186 -6.44 9.64 1.71
C LEU A 186 -5.89 10.95 2.28
N ILE A 187 -5.57 10.99 3.58
CA ILE A 187 -4.92 12.15 4.21
C ILE A 187 -3.58 12.46 3.53
N LEU A 188 -2.76 11.44 3.27
CA LEU A 188 -1.49 11.60 2.56
C LEU A 188 -1.67 12.09 1.12
N CYS A 189 -2.69 11.62 0.41
CA CYS A 189 -3.02 12.07 -0.93
C CYS A 189 -3.33 13.57 -0.95
N PHE A 190 -4.16 14.05 -0.02
CA PHE A 190 -4.51 15.47 0.06
C PHE A 190 -3.34 16.33 0.54
N ILE A 191 -2.72 15.99 1.67
CA ILE A 191 -1.70 16.85 2.28
C ILE A 191 -0.38 16.72 1.53
N GLY A 192 0.12 15.50 1.32
CA GLY A 192 1.40 15.26 0.67
C GLY A 192 1.34 15.52 -0.82
N GLY A 193 0.32 14.99 -1.49
CA GLY A 193 0.16 15.10 -2.94
C GLY A 193 0.04 16.54 -3.46
N LEU A 194 -0.88 17.33 -2.87
CA LEU A 194 -1.08 18.73 -3.23
C LEU A 194 0.15 19.57 -2.90
N ARG A 195 0.76 19.34 -1.74
CA ARG A 195 1.96 20.08 -1.33
C ARG A 195 3.10 19.89 -2.34
N VAL A 196 3.40 18.65 -2.74
CA VAL A 196 4.45 18.38 -3.74
C VAL A 196 4.12 19.07 -5.05
N HIS A 197 2.86 19.05 -5.49
CA HIS A 197 2.45 19.73 -6.72
C HIS A 197 2.69 21.25 -6.64
N ILE A 198 2.23 21.90 -5.57
CA ILE A 198 2.42 23.34 -5.34
C ILE A 198 3.91 23.69 -5.23
N SER A 199 4.72 22.86 -4.58
CA SER A 199 6.16 23.07 -4.46
C SER A 199 6.86 23.02 -5.82
N ILE A 200 6.52 22.07 -6.69
CA ILE A 200 7.08 22.00 -8.05
C ILE A 200 6.64 23.20 -8.89
N GLU A 201 5.38 23.61 -8.80
CA GLU A 201 4.87 24.78 -9.53
C GLU A 201 5.60 26.07 -9.10
N LYS A 202 5.75 26.29 -7.78
CA LYS A 202 6.55 27.40 -7.24
C LYS A 202 7.99 27.36 -7.75
N LEU A 203 8.59 26.18 -7.85
CA LEU A 203 9.93 26.01 -8.41
C LEU A 203 9.99 26.37 -9.89
N LEU A 204 9.02 25.92 -10.70
CA LEU A 204 8.96 26.21 -12.14
C LEU A 204 8.79 27.71 -12.43
N ASN A 205 8.11 28.45 -11.55
CA ASN A 205 7.96 29.90 -11.66
C ASN A 205 9.24 30.69 -11.31
N LEU A 206 10.28 30.03 -10.80
CA LEU A 206 11.56 30.67 -10.52
C LEU A 206 12.49 30.62 -11.74
N ASN A 207 12.81 31.80 -12.28
CA ASN A 207 13.72 31.98 -13.41
C ASN A 207 15.22 31.84 -13.03
N THR A 208 15.59 30.77 -12.34
CA THR A 208 17.01 30.49 -12.02
C THR A 208 17.62 29.54 -13.05
N ARG A 209 18.91 29.74 -13.38
CA ARG A 209 19.66 28.90 -14.34
C ARG A 209 19.53 27.37 -14.12
N PRO A 210 19.68 26.82 -12.89
CA PRO A 210 19.56 25.37 -12.69
C PRO A 210 18.14 24.86 -12.92
N ILE A 211 17.13 25.66 -12.63
CA ILE A 211 15.72 25.32 -12.83
C ILE A 211 15.37 25.34 -14.31
N LEU A 212 15.84 26.34 -15.07
CA LEU A 212 15.62 26.42 -16.51
C LEU A 212 16.17 25.18 -17.24
N GLN A 213 17.39 24.75 -16.87
CA GLN A 213 18.06 23.56 -17.42
C GLN A 213 17.32 22.24 -17.08
N ASN A 214 16.69 22.16 -15.91
CA ASN A 214 16.01 20.96 -15.42
C ASN A 214 14.46 21.04 -15.52
N SER A 215 13.92 22.07 -16.17
CA SER A 215 12.48 22.35 -16.23
C SER A 215 11.66 21.18 -16.79
N GLY A 216 12.15 20.52 -17.83
CA GLY A 216 11.50 19.33 -18.40
C GLY A 216 11.42 18.15 -17.42
N LYS A 217 12.45 17.95 -16.59
CA LYS A 217 12.46 16.90 -15.55
C LYS A 217 11.50 17.24 -14.42
N LEU A 218 11.44 18.50 -14.01
CA LEU A 218 10.52 18.99 -12.97
C LEU A 218 9.05 18.81 -13.41
N LYS A 219 8.72 19.17 -14.65
CA LYS A 219 7.38 18.92 -15.23
C LYS A 219 7.04 17.43 -15.26
N TYR A 220 7.98 16.58 -15.70
CA TYR A 220 7.78 15.14 -15.66
C TYR A 220 7.48 14.61 -14.25
N PHE A 221 8.18 15.10 -13.21
CA PHE A 221 7.87 14.73 -11.83
C PHE A 221 6.53 15.26 -11.33
N GLN A 222 6.11 16.44 -11.80
CA GLN A 222 4.78 16.99 -11.51
C GLN A 222 3.68 16.09 -12.07
N ASP A 223 3.82 15.65 -13.33
CA ASP A 223 2.88 14.75 -13.99
C ASP A 223 2.83 13.39 -13.30
N LEU A 224 3.98 12.81 -12.95
CA LEU A 224 4.04 11.55 -12.21
C LEU A 224 3.34 11.65 -10.84
N ASN A 225 3.58 12.74 -10.09
CA ASN A 225 2.92 12.95 -8.82
C ASN A 225 1.40 13.11 -8.99
N LEU A 226 0.95 13.78 -10.05
CA LEU A 226 -0.49 13.90 -10.35
C LEU A 226 -1.13 12.51 -10.56
N TRP A 227 -0.55 11.69 -11.44
CA TRP A 227 -1.06 10.33 -11.70
C TRP A 227 -1.03 9.44 -10.46
N PHE A 228 0.00 9.57 -9.64
CA PHE A 228 0.11 8.86 -8.37
C PHE A 228 -1.00 9.26 -7.39
N ASN A 229 -1.28 10.57 -7.24
CA ASN A 229 -2.33 11.04 -6.35
C ASN A 229 -3.73 10.66 -6.84
N ILE A 230 -3.99 10.74 -8.15
CA ILE A 230 -5.28 10.27 -8.72
C ILE A 230 -5.47 8.77 -8.41
N SER A 231 -4.43 7.97 -8.60
CA SER A 231 -4.47 6.54 -8.32
C SER A 231 -4.69 6.24 -6.83
N LEU A 232 -4.01 6.96 -5.94
CA LEU A 232 -4.20 6.85 -4.49
C LEU A 232 -5.60 7.28 -4.04
N PHE A 233 -6.15 8.33 -4.64
CA PHE A 233 -7.49 8.82 -4.35
C PHE A 233 -8.55 7.77 -4.69
N ILE A 234 -8.47 7.20 -5.90
CA ILE A 234 -9.37 6.11 -6.34
C ILE A 234 -9.23 4.92 -5.39
N TRP A 235 -8.00 4.48 -5.12
CA TRP A 235 -7.74 3.37 -4.20
C TRP A 235 -8.34 3.62 -2.81
N SER A 236 -8.07 4.78 -2.22
CA SER A 236 -8.50 5.09 -0.86
C SER A 236 -10.02 5.15 -0.73
N ILE A 237 -10.71 5.80 -1.66
CA ILE A 237 -12.17 5.89 -1.63
C ILE A 237 -12.81 4.51 -1.81
N SER A 238 -12.33 3.72 -2.78
CA SER A 238 -12.84 2.37 -3.00
C SER A 238 -12.71 1.51 -1.74
N TYR A 239 -11.56 1.54 -1.06
CA TYR A 239 -11.37 0.77 0.17
C TYR A 239 -12.20 1.30 1.35
N ILE A 240 -12.41 2.60 1.48
CA ILE A 240 -13.29 3.17 2.50
C ILE A 240 -14.73 2.67 2.29
N ILE A 241 -15.25 2.76 1.06
CA ILE A 241 -16.60 2.31 0.71
C ILE A 241 -16.76 0.83 1.02
N ILE A 242 -15.85 -0.03 0.53
CA ILE A 242 -15.90 -1.48 0.75
C ILE A 242 -15.80 -1.83 2.25
N SER A 243 -14.96 -1.13 3.01
CA SER A 243 -14.79 -1.42 4.43
C SER A 243 -16.00 -1.00 5.27
N ILE A 244 -16.60 0.16 4.96
CA ILE A 244 -17.85 0.61 5.61
C ILE A 244 -18.99 -0.34 5.27
N ASP A 245 -19.11 -0.72 4.00
CA ASP A 245 -20.14 -1.66 3.56
C ASP A 245 -19.98 -3.04 4.20
N GLY A 246 -18.75 -3.56 4.26
CA GLY A 246 -18.44 -4.83 4.92
C GLY A 246 -18.71 -4.83 6.44
N MET A 247 -18.72 -3.66 7.09
CA MET A 247 -19.06 -3.52 8.51
C MET A 247 -20.57 -3.36 8.75
N LEU A 248 -21.24 -2.52 7.96
CA LEU A 248 -22.62 -2.13 8.19
C LEU A 248 -23.64 -2.94 7.36
N ASN A 249 -23.17 -3.76 6.41
CA ASN A 249 -24.02 -4.46 5.43
C ASN A 249 -25.04 -3.49 4.77
N LEU A 250 -24.65 -2.24 4.52
CA LEU A 250 -25.57 -1.17 4.10
C LEU A 250 -26.09 -1.39 2.69
N PHE A 251 -25.21 -1.81 1.80
CA PHE A 251 -25.53 -2.27 0.47
C PHE A 251 -25.35 -3.79 0.51
N ASN A 252 -26.42 -4.57 0.37
CA ASN A 252 -26.30 -6.00 0.11
C ASN A 252 -25.70 -6.18 -1.30
N ILE A 253 -24.44 -5.79 -1.50
CA ILE A 253 -23.66 -6.09 -2.69
C ILE A 253 -23.22 -7.54 -2.54
N ASN A 254 -24.18 -8.45 -2.73
CA ASN A 254 -23.91 -9.84 -2.95
C ASN A 254 -23.28 -9.94 -4.35
N PHE A 255 -21.95 -9.95 -4.42
CA PHE A 255 -21.24 -10.47 -5.59
C PHE A 255 -21.11 -11.98 -5.49
#